data_AF-A0A4R6UW07-F1
#
_entry.id   AF-A0A4R6UW07-F1
#
_cell.length_a   1.000
_cell.length_b   1.000
_cell.length_c   1.000
_cell.angle_alpha   90.00
_cell.angle_beta   90.00
_cell.angle_gamma   90.00
#
_symmetry.space_group_name_H-M   'P 1'
#
loop_
_entity.id
_entity.type
_entity.pdbx_description
1 polymer ?
#
loop_
_entity_poly.entity_id
_entity_poly.type
_entity_poly.pdbx_seq_one_letter_code
_entity_poly.pdbx_strand_id
1 'polypeptide(L)' 'MKTFAKMLLASGVLLGLSGCAIDPWVKPYERQNLADPIMSFERDAIQTGYVHHVYQAREGARGAEGGGGGGCGCN' A
#
# COMPACT_ATOMS: atom_id res chain seq x y z
N MET A 1 35.88 -2.14 23.17
CA MET A 1 35.17 -2.93 22.14
C MET A 1 33.70 -3.19 22.49
N LYS A 2 33.36 -3.76 23.65
CA LYS A 2 31.96 -4.05 24.05
C LYS A 2 31.05 -2.80 24.16
N THR A 3 31.60 -1.65 24.56
CA THR A 3 30.88 -0.37 24.65
C THR A 3 30.53 0.21 23.27
N PHE A 4 31.46 0.12 22.32
CA PHE A 4 31.24 0.51 20.92
C PHE A 4 30.15 -0.34 20.24
N ALA A 5 30.16 -1.64 20.48
CA ALA A 5 29.12 -2.54 19.98
C ALA A 5 27.72 -2.18 20.52
N LYS A 6 27.62 -1.82 21.80
CA LYS A 6 26.36 -1.37 22.42
C LYS A 6 25.86 -0.03 21.84
N MET A 7 26.77 0.92 21.56
CA MET A 7 26.40 2.19 20.91
C MET A 7 25.89 1.98 19.48
N LEU A 8 26.54 1.12 18.69
CA LEU A 8 26.07 0.79 17.34
C LEU A 8 24.69 0.14 17.36
N LEU A 9 24.44 -0.76 18.31
CA LEU A 9 23.16 -1.44 18.44
C LEU A 9 22.05 -0.47 18.89
N ALA A 10 22.34 0.46 19.81
CA ALA A 10 21.41 1.50 20.22
C ALA A 10 21.07 2.47 19.07
N SER A 11 22.07 2.86 18.27
CA SER A 11 21.86 3.71 17.08
C SER A 11 20.97 3.03 16.03
N GLY A 12 21.13 1.72 15.81
CA GLY A 12 20.28 0.97 14.88
C GLY A 12 18.81 0.92 15.33
N VAL A 13 18.56 0.75 16.62
CA VAL A 13 17.19 0.76 17.19
C VAL A 13 16.52 2.12 17.01
N LEU A 14 17.25 3.21 17.28
CA LEU A 14 16.73 4.58 17.11
C LEU A 14 16.35 4.89 15.65
N LEU A 15 17.13 4.42 14.67
CA LEU A 15 16.82 4.60 13.25
C LEU A 15 15.57 3.80 12.83
N GLY A 16 15.38 2.59 13.35
CA GLY A 16 14.23 1.74 13.02
C GLY A 16 12.88 2.30 13.51
N LEU A 17 12.88 3.12 14.56
CA LEU A 17 11.67 3.72 15.15
C LEU A 17 11.21 5.01 14.43
N SER A 18 12.04 5.58 13.55
CA SER A 18 11.76 6.85 12.88
C SER A 18 10.61 6.82 11.85
N GLY A 19 10.19 5.62 11.43
CA GLY A 19 9.10 5.46 10.46
C GLY A 19 7.69 5.64 11.02
N CYS A 20 7.50 5.55 12.35
CA CYS A 20 6.17 5.57 12.97
C CYS A 20 5.66 6.96 13.36
N ALA A 21 6.48 8.00 13.25
CA ALA A 21 6.19 9.35 13.74
C ALA A 21 6.13 10.41 12.62
N ILE A 22 5.90 9.99 11.37
CA ILE A 22 5.87 10.90 10.22
C ILE A 22 4.52 11.64 10.22
N ASP A 23 4.52 12.84 10.81
CA ASP A 23 3.41 13.78 10.78
C ASP A 23 3.83 15.09 10.07
N PRO A 24 3.05 15.59 9.08
CA PRO A 24 1.80 15.02 8.59
C PRO A 24 2.05 13.83 7.65
N TRP A 25 1.21 12.81 7.76
CA TRP A 25 1.13 11.74 6.77
C TRP A 25 0.93 12.31 5.35
N VAL A 26 1.34 11.55 4.33
CA VAL A 26 1.02 11.86 2.93
C VAL A 26 -0.48 12.07 2.82
N LYS A 27 -0.88 13.24 2.34
CA LYS A 27 -2.29 13.62 2.33
C LYS A 27 -3.02 12.71 1.34
N PRO A 28 -4.31 12.37 1.56
CA PRO A 28 -5.03 11.45 0.69
C PRO A 28 -4.95 11.80 -0.80
N TYR A 29 -5.00 13.10 -1.14
CA TYR A 29 -4.91 13.60 -2.50
C TYR A 29 -3.48 13.62 -3.08
N GLU A 30 -2.44 13.42 -2.28
CA GLU A 30 -1.05 13.31 -2.77
C GLU A 30 -0.73 11.87 -3.20
N ARG A 31 -1.52 10.88 -2.75
CA ARG A 31 -1.34 9.45 -3.10
C ARG A 31 -1.51 9.17 -4.59
N GLN A 32 -2.28 10.00 -5.29
CA GLN A 32 -2.43 9.90 -6.75
C GLN A 32 -1.09 10.01 -7.49
N ASN A 33 -0.11 10.72 -6.94
CA ASN A 33 1.22 10.86 -7.55
C ASN A 33 2.01 9.54 -7.54
N LEU A 34 1.65 8.61 -6.67
CA LEU A 34 2.25 7.28 -6.58
C LEU A 34 1.46 6.23 -7.38
N ALA A 35 0.28 6.59 -7.89
CA ALA A 35 -0.63 5.71 -8.62
C ALA A 35 -0.71 6.13 -10.10
N ASP A 36 0.38 5.94 -10.84
CA ASP A 36 0.40 6.18 -12.30
C ASP A 36 -0.67 5.29 -12.99
N PRO A 37 -1.51 5.85 -13.89
CA PRO A 37 -2.47 5.08 -14.67
C PRO A 37 -1.88 3.85 -15.39
N ILE A 38 -0.60 3.87 -15.78
CA ILE A 38 0.06 2.71 -16.42
C ILE A 38 0.22 1.52 -15.47
N MET A 39 0.24 1.76 -14.16
CA MET A 39 0.36 0.73 -13.14
C MET A 39 -1.00 0.11 -12.77
N SER A 40 -2.09 0.54 -13.42
CA SER A 40 -3.40 -0.09 -13.23
C SER A 40 -3.36 -1.52 -13.78
N PHE A 41 -3.82 -2.47 -12.97
CA PHE A 41 -3.98 -3.86 -13.43
C PHE A 41 -5.03 -3.99 -14.53
N GLU A 42 -6.01 -3.08 -14.52
CA GLU A 42 -7.09 -3.10 -15.50
C GLU A 42 -7.26 -1.79 -16.23
N ARG A 43 -7.57 -1.91 -17.52
CA ARG A 43 -7.74 -0.77 -18.42
C ARG A 43 -9.07 -0.04 -18.19
N ASP A 44 -10.11 -0.78 -17.80
CA ASP A 44 -11.47 -0.26 -17.60
C ASP A 44 -12.03 -0.76 -16.27
N ALA A 45 -11.96 0.10 -15.24
CA ALA A 45 -12.43 -0.22 -13.90
C ALA A 45 -13.95 -0.48 -13.83
N ILE A 46 -14.75 0.10 -14.73
CA ILE A 46 -16.21 -0.06 -14.72
C ILE A 46 -16.57 -1.46 -15.23
N GLN A 47 -15.97 -1.87 -16.35
CA GLN A 47 -16.19 -3.19 -16.91
C GLN A 47 -15.69 -4.29 -15.97
N THR A 48 -14.52 -4.11 -15.36
CA THR A 48 -13.95 -5.02 -14.38
C THR A 48 -14.86 -5.16 -13.14
N GLY A 49 -15.34 -4.04 -12.58
CA GLY A 49 -16.25 -4.06 -11.43
C GLY A 49 -17.56 -4.80 -11.71
N TYR A 50 -18.13 -4.64 -12.91
CA TYR A 50 -19.32 -5.39 -13.34
C TYR A 50 -19.06 -6.90 -13.36
N VAL A 51 -17.95 -7.32 -13.98
CA VAL A 51 -17.59 -8.74 -14.09
C VAL A 51 -17.31 -9.35 -12.72
N HIS A 52 -16.60 -8.65 -11.84
CA HIS A 52 -16.39 -9.12 -10.46
C HIS A 52 -17.71 -9.30 -9.71
N HIS A 53 -18.66 -8.37 -9.83
CA HIS A 53 -19.96 -8.52 -9.19
C HIS A 53 -20.69 -9.80 -9.64
N VAL A 54 -20.60 -10.14 -10.93
CA VAL A 54 -21.15 -11.39 -11.47
C VAL A 54 -20.46 -12.61 -10.85
N TYR A 55 -19.12 -12.63 -10.78
CA TYR A 55 -18.39 -13.74 -10.15
C TYR A 55 -18.73 -13.89 -8.67
N GLN A 56 -18.77 -12.79 -7.92
CA GLN A 56 -19.14 -12.78 -6.52
C GLN A 56 -20.53 -13.41 -6.27
N ALA A 57 -21.50 -13.10 -7.14
CA ALA A 57 -22.84 -13.66 -7.04
C ALA A 57 -22.88 -15.15 -7.38
N ARG A 58 -22.10 -15.59 -8.38
CA ARG A 58 -22.08 -16.99 -8.84
C ARG A 58 -21.29 -17.91 -7.93
N GLU A 59 -20.23 -17.40 -7.33
CA GLU A 59 -19.26 -18.17 -6.55
C GLU A 59 -19.54 -18.06 -5.04
N GLY A 60 -20.37 -17.11 -4.62
CA GLY A 60 -20.69 -16.89 -3.21
C GLY A 60 -19.51 -16.38 -2.37
N ALA A 61 -18.45 -15.89 -3.02
CA ALA A 61 -17.24 -15.36 -2.40
C ALA A 61 -17.04 -13.87 -2.78
N ARG A 62 -16.43 -13.07 -1.89
CA ARG A 62 -16.16 -11.63 -2.11
C ARG A 62 -14.82 -11.22 -1.50
N GLY A 63 -14.17 -10.21 -2.09
CA GLY A 63 -13.03 -9.51 -1.48
C GLY A 63 -11.65 -9.91 -1.99
N ALA A 64 -11.56 -10.82 -2.97
CA ALA A 64 -10.29 -11.27 -3.55
C ALA A 64 -9.88 -10.50 -4.81
N GLU A 65 -10.53 -9.37 -5.10
CA GLU A 65 -10.38 -8.61 -6.36
C GLU A 65 -9.22 -7.60 -6.35
N GLY A 66 -8.49 -7.50 -5.22
CA GLY A 66 -7.41 -6.54 -5.03
C GLY A 66 -7.88 -5.16 -4.54
N GLY A 67 -6.93 -4.23 -4.39
CA GLY A 67 -7.21 -2.83 -4.05
C GLY A 67 -7.41 -1.98 -5.30
N GLY A 68 -8.28 -0.98 -5.22
CA GLY A 68 -8.53 -0.08 -6.35
C GLY A 68 -7.34 0.86 -6.64
N GLY A 69 -6.90 0.90 -7.90
CA GLY A 69 -5.87 1.80 -8.41
C GLY A 69 -4.59 1.10 -8.89
N GLY A 70 -3.68 1.87 -9.48
CA GLY A 70 -2.31 1.43 -9.78
C GLY A 70 -1.33 1.78 -8.65
N GLY A 71 -0.14 1.18 -8.66
CA GLY A 71 0.93 1.51 -7.71
C GLY A 71 1.01 0.57 -6.50
N CYS A 72 1.52 1.04 -5.35
CA CYS A 72 1.81 0.20 -4.18
C CYS A 72 0.59 -0.37 -3.43
N GLY A 73 -0.63 -0.20 -3.96
CA GLY A 73 -1.85 -0.78 -3.40
C GLY A 73 -2.38 -0.12 -2.12
N CYS A 74 -1.78 1.00 -1.69
CA CYS A 74 -2.26 1.76 -0.53
C CYS A 74 -3.36 2.74 -0.95
N ASN A 75 -4.62 2.30 -0.97
CA ASN A 75 -5.78 3.20 -0.99
C ASN A 75 -5.97 3.81 0.41
#